data_AF-A0A8J5UAU5-F1
#
_entry.id   AF-A0A8J5UAU5-F1
#
_cell.length_a   1.000
_cell.length_b   1.000
_cell.length_c   1.000
_cell.angle_alpha   90.00
_cell.angle_beta   90.00
_cell.angle_gamma   90.00
#
_symmetry.space_group_name_H-M   'P 1'
#
loop_
_entity.id
_entity.type
_entity.pdbx_description
1 polymer ?
#
loop_
_entity_poly.entity_id
_entity_poly.type
_entity_poly.pdbx_seq_one_letter_code
_entity_poly.pdbx_strand_id
1 'polypeptide(L)'
;MPRNACKRLERLDADFAWITPGSLRNLLSVCESLRFLDIKVRTMLSTTCDPFNYRLGDWIQHCHALESLDLQIKASRRWTDGLTGGREVQEQTWAANNIGSLQNLTRLKRFSLSVELRHLTVPGPSVPPPSPSKLDFELMLPTSIEQFEIRKIGIPDYKAFVRNMRELLQSKRLTNLFQVSVAAHLKPHHVTHPSWEVQLHGPGQFDKVLQLVHKDRKGTIQSSRYDQEA
;
A
#
# COMPACT_ATOMS: atom_id res chain seq x y z
N MET A 1 17.14 20.35 8.66
CA MET A 1 17.23 18.99 9.23
C MET A 1 18.68 18.59 9.41
N PRO A 2 19.07 18.00 10.55
CA PRO A 2 20.44 17.54 10.79
C PRO A 2 20.75 16.27 9.97
N ARG A 3 21.41 16.45 8.82
CA ARG A 3 21.65 15.38 7.82
C ARG A 3 22.35 14.14 8.40
N ASN A 4 23.31 14.31 9.29
CA ASN A 4 24.09 13.20 9.86
C ASN A 4 23.26 12.31 10.79
N ALA A 5 22.28 12.87 11.50
CA ALA A 5 21.37 12.10 12.35
C ALA A 5 20.39 11.28 11.49
N CYS A 6 19.83 11.88 10.43
CA CYS A 6 18.91 11.20 9.53
C CYS A 6 19.57 10.05 8.74
N LYS A 7 20.86 10.15 8.41
CA LYS A 7 21.61 9.06 7.74
C LYS A 7 21.65 7.76 8.52
N ARG A 8 21.65 7.84 9.87
CA ARG A 8 21.69 6.67 10.78
C ARG A 8 20.31 6.24 11.26
N LEU A 9 19.25 6.89 10.80
CA LEU A 9 17.90 6.58 11.23
C LEU A 9 17.47 5.23 10.66
N GLU A 10 17.35 4.22 11.52
CA GLU A 10 16.89 2.88 11.12
C GLU A 10 15.36 2.75 11.13
N ARG A 11 14.68 3.53 11.97
CA ARG A 11 13.23 3.50 12.12
C ARG A 11 12.64 4.89 12.06
N LEU A 12 11.65 5.09 11.20
CA LEU A 12 10.83 6.28 11.15
C LEU A 12 9.36 5.86 11.24
N ASP A 13 8.70 6.33 12.29
CA ASP A 13 7.26 6.21 12.49
C ASP A 13 6.70 7.62 12.57
N ALA A 14 5.79 7.97 11.66
CA ALA A 14 5.28 9.33 11.56
C ALA A 14 3.79 9.38 11.15
N ASP A 15 2.96 9.93 12.04
CA ASP A 15 1.57 10.32 11.77
C ASP A 15 1.48 11.83 11.55
N PHE A 16 1.55 12.23 10.27
CA PHE A 16 1.41 13.62 9.87
C PHE A 16 -0.07 14.00 9.77
N ALA A 17 -0.49 14.91 10.65
CA ALA A 17 -1.77 15.61 10.50
C ALA A 17 -1.78 16.54 9.27
N TRP A 18 -0.60 17.03 8.87
CA TRP A 18 -0.35 17.80 7.66
C TRP A 18 1.15 17.81 7.34
N ILE A 19 1.53 17.51 6.09
CA ILE A 19 2.89 17.67 5.55
C ILE A 19 2.77 17.95 4.06
N THR A 20 3.73 18.64 3.44
CA THR A 20 3.74 18.77 1.97
C THR A 20 4.52 17.61 1.33
N PRO A 21 4.19 17.20 0.09
CA PRO A 21 4.98 16.21 -0.65
C PRO A 21 6.48 16.55 -0.69
N GLY A 22 6.83 17.82 -0.92
CA GLY A 22 8.22 18.28 -0.97
C GLY A 22 8.94 18.15 0.37
N SER A 23 8.29 18.50 1.47
CA SER A 23 8.86 18.35 2.82
C SER A 23 9.10 16.88 3.15
N LEU A 24 8.16 15.99 2.84
CA LEU A 24 8.30 14.56 3.11
C LEU A 24 9.39 13.93 2.22
N ARG A 25 9.46 14.30 0.93
CA ARG A 25 10.54 13.89 0.03
C ARG A 25 11.90 14.29 0.58
N ASN A 26 12.04 15.53 1.07
CA ASN A 26 13.29 16.03 1.62
C ASN A 26 13.70 15.34 2.92
N LEU A 27 12.74 14.90 3.73
CA LEU A 27 13.01 14.07 4.91
C LEU A 27 13.53 12.69 4.47
N LEU A 28 12.84 12.03 3.54
CA LEU A 28 13.21 10.68 3.12
C LEU A 28 14.52 10.62 2.32
N SER A 29 14.86 11.66 1.57
CA SER A 29 16.05 11.70 0.71
C SER A 29 17.39 11.59 1.43
N VAL A 30 17.41 11.73 2.76
CA VAL A 30 18.63 11.66 3.58
C VAL A 30 18.68 10.43 4.49
N CYS A 31 17.67 9.56 4.44
CA CYS A 31 17.49 8.44 5.36
C CYS A 31 17.98 7.08 4.78
N GLU A 32 19.26 7.01 4.40
CA GLU A 32 19.87 5.85 3.72
C GLU A 32 19.82 4.54 4.53
N SER A 33 19.88 4.62 5.87
CA SER A 33 19.90 3.42 6.75
C SER A 33 18.51 2.95 7.19
N LEU A 34 17.42 3.49 6.63
CA LEU A 34 16.06 3.09 7.05
C LEU A 34 15.83 1.60 6.80
N ARG A 35 15.41 0.92 7.86
CA ARG A 35 14.96 -0.48 7.88
C ARG A 35 13.45 -0.57 8.08
N PHE A 36 12.88 0.34 8.86
CA PHE A 36 11.45 0.37 9.18
C PHE A 36 10.89 1.76 8.87
N LEU A 37 9.91 1.82 7.97
CA LEU A 37 9.23 3.06 7.61
C LEU A 37 7.72 2.88 7.76
N ASP A 38 7.13 3.60 8.71
CA ASP A 38 5.69 3.76 8.87
C ASP A 38 5.35 5.23 8.64
N ILE A 39 4.61 5.50 7.58
CA ILE A 39 4.14 6.84 7.25
C ILE A 39 2.63 6.82 7.14
N LYS A 40 2.02 7.64 7.98
CA LYS A 40 0.61 8.00 7.88
C LYS A 40 0.48 9.48 7.59
N VAL A 41 -0.12 9.80 6.45
CA VAL A 41 -0.44 11.17 6.05
C VAL A 41 -1.94 11.36 6.08
N ARG A 42 -2.39 12.28 6.94
CA ARG A 42 -3.71 12.88 6.87
C ARG A 42 -3.57 14.22 6.18
N THR A 43 -4.36 14.44 5.15
CA THR A 43 -4.32 15.70 4.40
C THR A 43 -5.71 16.17 3.99
N MET A 44 -5.89 17.47 3.86
CA MET A 44 -6.98 18.02 3.08
C MET A 44 -6.44 18.29 1.67
N LEU A 45 -7.12 17.73 0.67
CA LEU A 45 -6.78 17.89 -0.74
C LEU A 45 -6.77 19.39 -1.08
N SER A 46 -5.56 19.94 -1.23
CA SER A 46 -5.28 21.32 -1.63
C SER A 46 -4.22 21.29 -2.73
N THR A 47 -4.09 22.38 -3.50
CA THR A 47 -3.07 22.47 -4.57
C THR A 47 -1.65 22.22 -4.07
N THR A 48 -1.38 22.49 -2.79
CA THR A 48 -0.06 22.28 -2.16
C THR A 48 0.11 20.88 -1.55
N CYS A 49 -0.98 20.16 -1.27
CA CYS A 49 -0.97 18.86 -0.59
C CYS A 49 -1.89 17.85 -1.29
N ASP A 50 -1.67 17.67 -2.59
CA ASP A 50 -2.33 16.65 -3.39
C ASP A 50 -1.80 15.24 -2.98
N PRO A 51 -2.65 14.32 -2.46
CA PRO A 51 -2.28 12.94 -2.14
C PRO A 51 -1.64 12.20 -3.33
N PHE A 52 -1.98 12.56 -4.57
CA PHE A 52 -1.41 11.93 -5.76
C PHE A 52 0.04 12.34 -6.04
N ASN A 53 0.52 13.43 -5.43
CA ASN A 53 1.91 13.86 -5.51
C ASN A 53 2.83 13.15 -4.51
N TYR A 54 2.29 12.32 -3.62
CA TYR A 54 3.08 11.49 -2.71
C TYR A 54 3.60 10.25 -3.46
N ARG A 55 4.76 10.38 -4.10
CA ARG A 55 5.43 9.28 -4.81
C ARG A 55 6.42 8.56 -3.89
N LEU A 56 5.90 8.04 -2.78
CA LEU A 56 6.69 7.46 -1.70
C LEU A 56 7.55 6.30 -2.19
N GLY A 57 7.02 5.45 -3.07
CA GLY A 57 7.80 4.36 -3.69
C GLY A 57 9.05 4.87 -4.42
N ASP A 58 8.94 5.98 -5.17
CA ASP A 58 10.08 6.59 -5.87
C ASP A 58 11.07 7.24 -4.89
N TRP A 59 10.55 7.85 -3.83
CA TRP A 59 11.38 8.61 -2.89
C TRP A 59 12.20 7.75 -1.95
N ILE A 60 11.91 6.45 -1.86
CA ILE A 60 12.62 5.52 -0.96
C ILE A 60 13.52 4.54 -1.72
N GLN A 61 13.73 4.74 -3.04
CA GLN A 61 14.57 3.85 -3.86
C GLN A 61 16.01 3.73 -3.36
N HIS A 62 16.53 4.77 -2.69
CA HIS A 62 17.87 4.77 -2.10
C HIS A 62 17.95 4.09 -0.72
N CYS A 63 16.82 3.70 -0.12
CA CYS A 63 16.76 3.02 1.18
C CYS A 63 17.01 1.52 1.01
N HIS A 64 18.22 1.12 0.61
CA HIS A 64 18.55 -0.28 0.31
C HIS A 64 18.45 -1.24 1.52
N ALA A 65 18.44 -0.70 2.74
CA ALA A 65 18.27 -1.46 3.97
C ALA A 65 16.80 -1.68 4.37
N LEU A 66 15.83 -1.16 3.62
CA LEU A 66 14.42 -1.16 4.00
C LEU A 66 13.85 -2.59 4.05
N GLU A 67 13.39 -3.00 5.23
CA GLU A 67 12.81 -4.31 5.51
C GLU A 67 11.29 -4.27 5.65
N SER A 68 10.75 -3.15 6.16
CA SER A 68 9.32 -2.97 6.38
C SER A 68 8.86 -1.58 5.96
N LEU A 69 7.76 -1.53 5.21
CA LEU A 69 7.12 -0.32 4.72
C LEU A 69 5.61 -0.36 4.99
N ASP A 70 5.10 0.58 5.77
CA ASP A 70 3.66 0.83 5.91
C ASP A 70 3.34 2.25 5.42
N LEU A 71 2.45 2.34 4.45
CA LEU A 71 2.05 3.59 3.83
C LEU A 71 0.54 3.77 3.95
N GLN A 72 0.14 4.77 4.73
CA GLN A 72 -1.25 5.17 4.86
C GLN A 72 -1.44 6.62 4.41
N ILE A 73 -2.30 6.82 3.41
CA ILE A 73 -2.76 8.16 3.02
C ILE A 73 -4.26 8.25 3.24
N LYS A 74 -4.68 9.25 4.01
CA LYS A 74 -6.08 9.63 4.18
C LYS A 74 -6.26 11.06 3.73
N ALA A 75 -7.11 11.28 2.74
CA ALA A 75 -7.44 12.63 2.28
C ALA A 75 -8.94 12.89 2.29
N SER A 76 -9.33 14.13 2.53
CA SER A 76 -10.74 14.57 2.42
C SER A 76 -10.84 15.83 1.56
N ARG A 77 -11.87 15.93 0.69
CA ARG A 77 -12.16 17.12 -0.14
C ARG A 77 -13.66 17.40 -0.31
N ARG A 78 -14.03 18.68 -0.45
CA ARG A 78 -15.22 19.12 -1.22
C ARG A 78 -14.82 19.28 -2.68
N TRP A 79 -15.34 18.44 -3.56
CA TRP A 79 -15.05 18.51 -5.00
C TRP A 79 -16.02 19.50 -5.64
N THR A 80 -15.52 20.57 -6.26
CA THR A 80 -16.30 21.43 -7.15
C THR A 80 -16.13 21.05 -8.62
N ASP A 81 -15.04 20.34 -8.94
CA ASP A 81 -14.62 20.11 -10.32
C ASP A 81 -14.55 18.61 -10.61
N GLY A 82 -15.14 18.22 -11.74
CA GLY A 82 -15.26 16.84 -12.19
C GLY A 82 -13.90 16.16 -12.29
N LEU A 83 -13.70 15.14 -11.47
CA LEU A 83 -12.55 14.25 -11.54
C LEU A 83 -12.48 13.58 -12.91
N THR A 84 -11.41 13.84 -13.64
CA THR A 84 -11.05 13.07 -14.83
C THR A 84 -10.81 11.61 -14.43
N GLY A 85 -11.74 10.74 -14.83
CA GLY A 85 -11.66 9.29 -14.69
C GLY A 85 -12.16 8.63 -13.43
N GLY A 86 -12.79 9.37 -12.52
CA GLY A 86 -13.36 8.81 -11.31
C GLY A 86 -12.32 8.48 -10.24
N ARG A 87 -12.76 8.60 -8.98
CA ARG A 87 -11.96 8.41 -7.76
C ARG A 87 -11.16 7.10 -7.78
N GLU A 88 -11.84 6.01 -8.10
CA GLU A 88 -11.29 4.66 -7.98
C GLU A 88 -10.14 4.43 -8.95
N VAL A 89 -10.21 4.98 -10.17
CA VAL A 89 -9.14 4.92 -11.17
C VAL A 89 -7.92 5.68 -10.70
N GLN A 90 -8.09 6.84 -10.07
CA GLN A 90 -6.96 7.63 -9.56
C GLN A 90 -6.31 6.99 -8.33
N GLU A 91 -7.12 6.48 -7.39
CA GLU A 91 -6.62 5.68 -6.25
C GLU A 91 -5.84 4.46 -6.73
N GLN A 92 -6.39 3.71 -7.70
CA GLN A 92 -5.73 2.56 -8.29
C GLN A 92 -4.42 2.96 -8.98
N THR A 93 -4.44 4.01 -9.80
CA THR A 93 -3.26 4.46 -10.57
C THR A 93 -2.14 4.87 -9.65
N TRP A 94 -2.45 5.65 -8.60
CA TRP A 94 -1.48 6.05 -7.60
C TRP A 94 -0.92 4.87 -6.81
N ALA A 95 -1.79 3.93 -6.42
CA ALA A 95 -1.36 2.70 -5.76
C ALA A 95 -0.42 1.91 -6.66
N ALA A 96 -0.80 1.64 -7.91
CA ALA A 96 0.02 0.93 -8.89
C ALA A 96 1.41 1.56 -9.06
N ASN A 97 1.49 2.89 -9.16
CA ASN A 97 2.77 3.59 -9.27
C ASN A 97 3.63 3.39 -8.02
N ASN A 98 3.07 3.57 -6.82
CA ASN A 98 3.85 3.42 -5.59
C ASN A 98 4.30 1.98 -5.35
N ILE A 99 3.46 0.99 -5.66
CA ILE A 99 3.80 -0.44 -5.53
C ILE A 99 4.85 -0.81 -6.58
N GLY A 100 4.65 -0.40 -7.84
CA GLY A 100 5.55 -0.71 -8.95
C GLY A 100 6.97 -0.21 -8.74
N SER A 101 7.15 0.92 -8.05
CA SER A 101 8.49 1.42 -7.72
C SER A 101 9.23 0.52 -6.72
N LEU A 102 8.56 -0.34 -5.93
CA LEU A 102 9.21 -1.11 -4.87
C LEU A 102 10.07 -2.28 -5.37
N GLN A 103 10.05 -2.60 -6.67
CA GLN A 103 10.76 -3.76 -7.25
C GLN A 103 12.25 -3.81 -6.90
N ASN A 104 12.91 -2.64 -6.78
CA ASN A 104 14.35 -2.55 -6.52
C ASN A 104 14.72 -2.69 -5.04
N LEU A 105 13.74 -2.75 -4.13
CA LEU A 105 13.97 -2.87 -2.69
C LEU A 105 14.18 -4.34 -2.31
N THR A 106 15.38 -4.86 -2.58
CA THR A 106 15.73 -6.29 -2.44
C THR A 106 15.72 -6.84 -1.01
N ARG A 107 15.55 -5.97 -0.01
CA ARG A 107 15.43 -6.37 1.41
C ARG A 107 14.03 -6.19 1.97
N LEU A 108 13.09 -5.66 1.18
CA LEU A 108 11.74 -5.40 1.64
C LEU A 108 11.00 -6.72 1.86
N LYS A 109 10.71 -7.03 3.13
CA LYS A 109 10.00 -8.23 3.57
C LYS A 109 8.53 -7.95 3.83
N ARG A 110 8.19 -6.78 4.35
CA ARG A 110 6.82 -6.39 4.65
C ARG A 110 6.43 -5.12 3.94
N PHE A 111 5.27 -5.14 3.28
CA PHE A 111 4.69 -3.97 2.65
C PHE A 111 3.18 -3.88 2.91
N SER A 112 2.73 -2.72 3.40
CA SER A 112 1.33 -2.38 3.63
C SER A 112 0.97 -1.08 2.93
N LEU A 113 -0.19 -1.06 2.27
CA LEU A 113 -0.74 0.12 1.62
C LEU A 113 -2.20 0.35 1.98
N SER A 114 -2.51 1.56 2.42
CA SER A 114 -3.87 2.03 2.69
C SER A 114 -4.08 3.42 2.10
N VAL A 115 -5.04 3.56 1.19
CA VAL A 115 -5.44 4.86 0.61
C VAL A 115 -6.91 5.09 0.90
N GLU A 116 -7.29 6.20 1.51
CA GLU A 116 -8.69 6.53 1.75
C GLU A 116 -8.95 7.98 1.32
N LEU A 117 -9.64 8.18 0.19
CA LEU A 117 -10.07 9.51 -0.24
C LEU A 117 -11.56 9.72 0.05
N ARG A 118 -11.89 10.60 0.99
CA ARG A 118 -13.28 10.98 1.32
C ARG A 118 -13.76 12.13 0.44
N HIS A 119 -14.94 11.95 -0.16
CA HIS A 119 -15.64 12.98 -0.94
C HIS A 119 -16.72 13.67 -0.12
N LEU A 120 -16.81 14.99 -0.27
CA LEU A 120 -18.00 15.80 -0.05
C LEU A 120 -18.45 16.26 -1.45
N THR A 121 -19.60 15.79 -1.91
CA THR A 121 -20.07 15.85 -3.30
C THR A 121 -20.56 17.23 -3.74
N VAL A 122 -20.18 17.64 -4.97
CA VAL A 122 -20.98 18.48 -5.88
C VAL A 122 -20.92 17.79 -7.26
N PRO A 123 -22.05 17.61 -7.99
CA PRO A 123 -22.04 16.96 -9.29
C PRO A 123 -21.35 17.85 -10.34
N GLY A 124 -20.41 17.27 -11.09
CA GLY A 124 -19.75 17.91 -12.24
C GLY A 124 -19.71 16.96 -13.45
N PRO A 125 -19.52 17.48 -14.66
CA PRO A 125 -19.58 16.69 -15.89
C PRO A 125 -18.51 15.60 -15.92
N SER A 126 -18.89 14.42 -16.41
CA SER A 126 -18.04 13.24 -16.54
C SER A 126 -17.15 13.33 -17.79
N VAL A 127 -15.83 13.24 -17.59
CA VAL A 127 -14.82 13.11 -18.65
C VAL A 127 -14.30 11.66 -18.64
N PRO A 128 -14.07 11.02 -19.80
CA PRO A 128 -13.64 9.63 -19.86
C PRO A 128 -12.35 9.36 -19.07
N PRO A 129 -12.24 8.20 -18.41
CA PRO A 129 -11.10 7.86 -17.57
C PRO A 129 -9.80 7.68 -18.35
N PRO A 130 -8.64 8.08 -17.78
CA PRO A 130 -7.37 7.60 -18.28
C PRO A 130 -7.33 6.08 -18.14
N SER A 131 -6.73 5.39 -19.10
CA SER A 131 -6.54 3.94 -19.04
C SER A 131 -5.81 3.58 -17.73
N PRO A 132 -6.40 2.75 -16.85
CA PRO A 132 -5.79 2.44 -15.56
C PRO A 132 -4.44 1.77 -15.78
N SER A 133 -3.42 2.17 -15.03
CA SER A 133 -2.23 1.34 -14.91
C SER A 133 -2.66 -0.01 -14.35
N LYS A 134 -2.34 -1.09 -15.08
CA LYS A 134 -2.69 -2.45 -14.71
C LYS A 134 -1.99 -2.76 -13.39
N LEU A 135 -2.76 -2.85 -12.28
CA LEU A 135 -2.24 -3.46 -11.06
C LEU A 135 -1.81 -4.87 -11.42
N ASP A 136 -0.58 -5.23 -11.13
CA ASP A 136 -0.03 -6.56 -11.38
C ASP A 136 0.91 -6.87 -10.22
N PHE A 137 0.34 -7.30 -9.09
CA PHE A 137 1.09 -7.47 -7.85
C PHE A 137 2.22 -8.49 -8.00
N GLU A 138 1.97 -9.52 -8.81
CA GLU A 138 2.95 -10.55 -9.13
C GLU A 138 4.20 -9.94 -9.74
N LEU A 139 4.08 -8.96 -10.64
CA LEU A 139 5.23 -8.30 -11.25
C LEU A 139 5.76 -7.14 -10.39
N MET A 140 4.90 -6.39 -9.71
CA MET A 140 5.26 -5.14 -9.03
C MET A 140 5.99 -5.33 -7.70
N LEU A 141 5.78 -6.43 -6.97
CA LEU A 141 6.40 -6.63 -5.67
C LEU A 141 7.88 -7.07 -5.79
N PRO A 142 8.77 -6.75 -4.83
CA PRO A 142 10.12 -7.31 -4.82
C PRO A 142 10.11 -8.81 -4.46
N THR A 143 11.09 -9.58 -4.94
CA THR A 143 11.20 -11.03 -4.68
C THR A 143 11.47 -11.38 -3.20
N SER A 144 11.96 -10.42 -2.43
CA SER A 144 12.18 -10.54 -0.99
C SER A 144 10.90 -10.47 -0.16
N ILE A 145 9.76 -10.12 -0.76
CA ILE A 145 8.52 -9.89 -0.03
C ILE A 145 8.04 -11.19 0.65
N GLU A 146 7.72 -11.06 1.92
CA GLU A 146 7.21 -12.12 2.79
C GLU A 146 5.75 -11.87 3.17
N GLN A 147 5.41 -10.59 3.40
CA GLN A 147 4.09 -10.14 3.82
C GLN A 147 3.63 -8.94 2.97
N PHE A 148 2.43 -9.04 2.41
CA PHE A 148 1.83 -7.99 1.59
C PHE A 148 0.42 -7.65 2.06
N GLU A 149 0.12 -6.36 2.21
CA GLU A 149 -1.18 -5.90 2.66
C GLU A 149 -1.72 -4.71 1.83
N ILE A 150 -3.00 -4.79 1.46
CA ILE A 150 -3.77 -3.70 0.85
C ILE A 150 -5.09 -3.54 1.60
N ARG A 151 -5.44 -2.34 2.06
CA ARG A 151 -6.67 -2.14 2.87
C ARG A 151 -7.79 -1.27 2.30
N LYS A 152 -7.52 -0.23 1.52
CA LYS A 152 -8.57 0.77 1.21
C LYS A 152 -8.53 1.32 -0.22
N ILE A 153 -7.74 0.74 -1.10
CA ILE A 153 -7.56 1.24 -2.47
C ILE A 153 -8.86 1.18 -3.27
N GLY A 154 -9.04 2.13 -4.19
CA GLY A 154 -10.08 2.08 -5.21
C GLY A 154 -9.85 0.91 -6.18
N ILE A 155 -10.93 0.21 -6.54
CA ILE A 155 -10.92 -0.96 -7.42
C ILE A 155 -11.97 -0.75 -8.52
N PRO A 156 -11.65 0.01 -9.58
CA PRO A 156 -12.61 0.30 -10.65
C PRO A 156 -12.92 -0.92 -11.53
N ASP A 157 -11.98 -1.88 -11.63
CA ASP A 157 -12.22 -3.19 -12.27
C ASP A 157 -12.00 -4.33 -11.26
N TYR A 158 -13.10 -4.77 -10.66
CA TYR A 158 -13.09 -5.85 -9.69
C TYR A 158 -12.66 -7.20 -10.29
N LYS A 159 -13.00 -7.48 -11.55
CA LYS A 159 -12.65 -8.76 -12.19
C LYS A 159 -11.14 -8.83 -12.43
N ALA A 160 -10.55 -7.74 -12.91
CA ALA A 160 -9.10 -7.64 -13.06
C ALA A 160 -8.40 -7.77 -11.70
N PHE A 161 -8.90 -7.10 -10.66
CA PHE A 161 -8.35 -7.20 -9.32
C PHE A 161 -8.36 -8.65 -8.78
N VAL A 162 -9.49 -9.36 -8.88
CA VAL A 162 -9.58 -10.78 -8.48
C VAL A 162 -8.58 -11.64 -9.25
N ARG A 163 -8.43 -11.43 -10.57
CA ARG A 163 -7.45 -12.14 -11.39
C ARG A 163 -6.02 -11.90 -10.89
N ASN A 164 -5.64 -10.63 -10.67
CA ASN A 164 -4.30 -10.28 -10.20
C ASN A 164 -3.99 -10.88 -8.82
N MET A 165 -4.98 -10.95 -7.93
CA MET A 165 -4.83 -11.63 -6.64
C MET A 165 -4.61 -13.14 -6.81
N ARG A 166 -5.31 -13.80 -7.74
CA ARG A 166 -5.07 -15.22 -8.03
C ARG A 166 -3.69 -15.46 -8.62
N GLU A 167 -3.26 -14.61 -9.55
CA GLU A 167 -1.93 -14.66 -10.15
C GLU A 167 -0.84 -14.50 -9.07
N LEU A 168 -1.03 -13.56 -8.13
CA LEU A 168 -0.14 -13.37 -6.99
C LEU A 168 -0.02 -14.65 -6.12
N LEU A 169 -1.14 -15.28 -5.78
CA LEU A 169 -1.16 -16.49 -4.93
C LEU A 169 -0.57 -17.74 -5.63
N GLN A 170 -0.49 -17.71 -6.96
CA GLN A 170 0.11 -18.75 -7.80
C GLN A 170 1.54 -18.42 -8.23
N SER A 171 2.10 -17.28 -7.75
CA SER A 171 3.41 -16.81 -8.17
C SER A 171 4.49 -17.85 -7.84
N LYS A 172 5.27 -18.19 -8.87
CA LYS A 172 6.52 -18.96 -8.72
C LYS A 172 7.72 -18.05 -8.44
N ARG A 173 7.57 -16.74 -8.65
CA ARG A 173 8.63 -15.73 -8.50
C ARG A 173 8.75 -15.29 -7.04
N LEU A 174 7.62 -15.09 -6.37
CA LEU A 174 7.53 -14.62 -4.99
C LEU A 174 7.53 -15.78 -3.99
N THR A 175 8.60 -16.58 -3.99
CA THR A 175 8.71 -17.80 -3.16
C THR A 175 8.75 -17.55 -1.66
N ASN A 176 9.09 -16.33 -1.24
CA ASN A 176 9.13 -15.92 0.16
C ASN A 176 7.75 -15.47 0.68
N LEU A 177 6.81 -15.14 -0.21
CA LEU A 177 5.51 -14.59 0.17
C LEU A 177 4.68 -15.65 0.87
N PHE A 178 4.40 -15.45 2.15
CA PHE A 178 3.62 -16.38 2.96
C PHE A 178 2.36 -15.76 3.57
N GLN A 179 2.22 -14.44 3.52
CA GLN A 179 1.05 -13.74 4.03
C GLN A 179 0.58 -12.65 3.06
N VAL A 180 -0.71 -12.69 2.71
CA VAL A 180 -1.38 -11.66 1.92
C VAL A 180 -2.64 -11.21 2.65
N SER A 181 -2.75 -9.93 2.97
CA SER A 181 -3.93 -9.34 3.60
C SER A 181 -4.61 -8.38 2.64
N VAL A 182 -5.91 -8.57 2.41
CA VAL A 182 -6.71 -7.68 1.58
C VAL A 182 -7.95 -7.26 2.35
N ALA A 183 -7.99 -5.99 2.75
CA ALA A 183 -9.24 -5.34 3.10
C ALA A 183 -9.83 -4.78 1.81
N ALA A 184 -10.64 -5.59 1.18
CA ALA A 184 -11.47 -5.20 0.06
C ALA A 184 -12.77 -6.00 0.20
N HIS A 185 -13.80 -5.62 -0.53
CA HIS A 185 -15.04 -6.41 -0.68
C HIS A 185 -14.82 -7.77 -1.40
N LEU A 186 -13.61 -8.32 -1.30
CA LEU A 186 -13.21 -9.64 -1.78
C LEU A 186 -13.87 -10.72 -0.94
N LYS A 187 -14.58 -11.63 -1.60
CA LYS A 187 -15.19 -12.78 -0.93
C LYS A 187 -14.20 -13.95 -0.91
N PRO A 188 -14.20 -14.80 0.14
CA PRO A 188 -13.28 -15.94 0.25
C PRO A 188 -13.18 -16.82 -1.00
N HIS A 189 -14.32 -17.16 -1.62
CA HIS A 189 -14.37 -18.00 -2.81
C HIS A 189 -13.74 -17.38 -4.06
N HIS A 190 -13.43 -16.08 -4.06
CA HIS A 190 -12.72 -15.45 -5.18
C HIS A 190 -11.23 -15.80 -5.21
N VAL A 191 -10.62 -16.16 -4.07
CA VAL A 191 -9.16 -16.35 -3.92
C VAL A 191 -8.79 -17.67 -3.24
N THR A 192 -9.66 -18.67 -3.30
CA THR A 192 -9.37 -20.02 -2.83
C THR A 192 -8.22 -20.64 -3.63
N HIS A 193 -7.19 -21.13 -2.93
CA HIS A 193 -6.06 -21.85 -3.52
C HIS A 193 -5.61 -22.99 -2.59
N PRO A 194 -5.23 -24.19 -3.09
CA PRO A 194 -4.87 -25.33 -2.25
C PRO A 194 -3.74 -25.07 -1.25
N SER A 195 -2.73 -24.28 -1.61
CA SER A 195 -1.59 -23.94 -0.75
C SER A 195 -1.84 -22.82 0.25
N TRP A 196 -2.99 -22.13 0.16
CA TRP A 196 -3.32 -20.97 0.98
C TRP A 196 -4.54 -21.25 1.85
N GLU A 197 -4.46 -20.87 3.12
CA GLU A 197 -5.57 -20.87 4.05
C GLU A 197 -6.20 -19.48 4.07
N VAL A 198 -7.53 -19.41 3.94
CA VAL A 198 -8.29 -18.15 3.99
C VAL A 198 -8.83 -17.95 5.39
N GLN A 199 -8.44 -16.85 6.03
CA GLN A 199 -8.93 -16.42 7.33
C GLN A 199 -9.63 -15.07 7.19
N LEU A 200 -10.76 -14.91 7.87
CA LEU A 200 -11.44 -13.62 7.97
C LEU A 200 -11.12 -13.02 9.33
N HIS A 201 -10.64 -11.78 9.34
CA HIS A 201 -10.31 -11.03 10.57
C HIS A 201 -11.07 -9.70 10.58
N GLY A 202 -11.52 -9.27 11.76
CA GLY A 202 -12.13 -7.95 11.98
C GLY A 202 -13.48 -8.00 12.71
N PRO A 203 -13.79 -7.01 13.57
CA PRO A 203 -15.10 -6.90 14.20
C PRO A 203 -16.12 -6.36 13.20
N GLY A 204 -17.26 -7.04 13.04
CA GLY A 204 -18.39 -6.56 12.22
C GLY A 204 -18.33 -6.88 10.72
N GLN A 205 -19.29 -6.33 9.96
CA GLN A 205 -19.53 -6.68 8.54
C GLN A 205 -18.73 -5.82 7.55
N PHE A 206 -18.25 -4.64 7.97
CA PHE A 206 -17.66 -3.61 7.10
C PHE A 206 -16.12 -3.50 7.18
N ASP A 207 -15.49 -4.04 8.23
CA ASP A 207 -14.03 -4.01 8.43
C ASP A 207 -13.38 -5.40 8.34
N LYS A 208 -14.00 -6.32 7.57
CA LYS A 208 -13.44 -7.65 7.37
C LYS A 208 -12.20 -7.57 6.46
N VAL A 209 -11.05 -7.89 7.02
CA VAL A 209 -9.81 -8.15 6.29
C VAL A 209 -9.79 -9.64 5.93
N LEU A 210 -9.62 -9.94 4.66
CA LEU A 210 -9.34 -11.28 4.21
C LEU A 210 -7.84 -11.51 4.31
N GLN A 211 -7.43 -12.41 5.19
CA GLN A 211 -6.04 -12.80 5.38
C GLN A 211 -5.81 -14.17 4.74
N LEU A 212 -4.79 -14.26 3.89
CA LEU A 212 -4.35 -15.47 3.22
C LEU A 212 -3.00 -15.85 3.77
N VAL A 213 -2.89 -17.06 4.29
CA VAL A 213 -1.65 -17.59 4.89
C VAL A 213 -1.22 -18.84 4.15
N HIS A 214 0.05 -18.90 3.75
CA HIS A 214 0.60 -20.10 3.13
C HIS A 214 0.68 -21.23 4.16
N LYS A 215 0.12 -22.40 3.83
CA LYS A 215 -0.03 -23.52 4.76
C LYS A 215 1.28 -23.99 5.37
N ASP A 216 2.36 -23.97 4.59
CA ASP A 216 3.69 -24.43 5.02
C ASP A 216 4.36 -23.51 6.05
N ARG A 217 3.86 -22.28 6.27
CA ARG A 217 4.46 -21.30 7.19
C ARG A 217 3.53 -20.83 8.32
N LYS A 218 2.47 -21.60 8.60
CA LYS A 218 1.47 -21.29 9.63
C LYS A 218 2.06 -21.06 11.03
N GLY A 219 3.16 -21.74 11.37
CA GLY A 219 3.83 -21.60 12.68
C GLY A 219 4.66 -20.32 12.86
N THR A 220 5.07 -19.65 11.77
CA THR A 220 5.95 -18.47 11.83
C THR A 220 5.19 -17.17 12.13
N ILE A 221 3.87 -17.15 11.93
CA ILE A 221 3.04 -15.94 12.10
C ILE A 221 2.76 -15.64 13.58
N GLN A 222 2.68 -16.67 14.43
CA GLN A 222 2.37 -16.49 15.86
C GLN A 222 3.49 -15.80 16.64
N SER A 223 4.76 -15.95 16.24
CA SER A 223 5.88 -15.28 16.92
C SER A 223 5.96 -13.78 16.62
N SER A 224 5.55 -13.34 15.42
CA SER A 224 5.65 -11.93 15.03
C SER A 224 4.64 -10.99 15.72
N ARG A 225 3.58 -11.53 16.35
CA ARG A 225 2.60 -10.74 17.12
C ARG A 225 3.07 -10.41 18.54
N TYR A 226 4.08 -11.09 19.06
CA TYR A 226 4.58 -10.86 20.43
C TYR A 226 5.70 -9.82 20.53
N ASP A 227 6.32 -9.43 19.41
CA ASP A 227 7.40 -8.42 19.40
C ASP A 227 6.92 -7.00 19.04
N GLN A 228 5.59 -6.76 19.00
CA GLN A 228 5.01 -5.43 18.73
C GLN A 228 4.43 -4.73 19.98
N GLU A 229 4.52 -5.35 21.16
CA GLU A 229 4.06 -4.78 22.45
C GLU A 229 5.17 -4.66 23.51
N ALA A 230 6.44 -4.53 23.11
CA ALA A 230 7.57 -4.24 24.01
C ALA A 230 8.18 -2.86 23.75
#